data_AF-A0AAP6I2A5-F1
#
_entry.id   AF-A0AAP6I2A5-F1
#
_cell.length_a   1.000
_cell.length_b   1.000
_cell.length_c   1.000
_cell.angle_alpha   90.00
_cell.angle_beta   90.00
_cell.angle_gamma   90.00
#
_symmetry.space_group_name_H-M   'P 1'
#
loop_
_entity.id
_entity.type
_entity.pdbx_description
1 polymer ?
#
loop_
_entity_poly.entity_id
_entity_poly.type
_entity_poly.pdbx_seq_one_letter_code
_entity_poly.pdbx_strand_id
1 'polypeptide(L)' 'MNIKMALSEETCEYCKCLLSDWLFWRWNGKKYCSESCAEYDKK' A
#
# COMPACT_ATOMS: atom_id res chain seq x y z
N MET A 1 2.42 12.60 -25.71
CA MET A 1 2.24 12.60 -24.24
C MET A 1 2.79 11.29 -23.69
N ASN A 2 4.03 11.29 -23.18
CA ASN A 2 4.57 10.14 -22.46
C ASN A 2 4.40 10.42 -20.97
N ILE A 3 3.17 10.29 -20.49
CA ILE A 3 2.88 10.46 -19.07
C ILE A 3 3.34 9.15 -18.43
N LYS A 4 4.66 9.06 -18.14
CA LYS A 4 5.08 8.27 -16.99
C LYS A 4 4.35 8.91 -15.84
N MET A 5 3.16 8.40 -15.50
CA MET A 5 2.57 8.62 -14.20
C MET A 5 3.73 8.38 -13.25
N ALA A 6 4.16 9.42 -12.55
CA ALA A 6 4.88 9.20 -11.33
C ALA A 6 3.86 8.45 -10.46
N LEU A 7 3.80 7.12 -10.63
CA LEU A 7 3.26 6.26 -9.62
C LEU A 7 4.10 6.66 -8.42
N SER A 8 3.51 7.41 -7.49
CA SER A 8 3.99 7.41 -6.14
C SER A 8 3.96 5.93 -5.77
N GLU A 9 5.10 5.27 -5.92
CA GLU A 9 5.33 3.89 -5.54
C GLU A 9 5.25 3.84 -4.02
N GLU A 10 4.05 4.03 -3.51
CA GLU A 10 3.74 3.97 -2.10
C GLU A 10 3.98 2.51 -1.73
N THR A 11 4.94 2.26 -0.85
CA THR A 11 5.28 0.90 -0.43
C THR A 11 4.69 0.67 0.95
N CYS A 12 4.12 -0.51 1.15
CA CYS A 12 3.65 -0.88 2.48
C CYS A 12 4.86 -1.05 3.39
N GLU A 13 4.87 -0.36 4.54
CA GLU A 13 6.01 -0.32 5.47
C GLU A 13 6.44 -1.72 5.97
N TYR A 14 5.47 -2.63 6.12
CA TYR A 14 5.69 -3.97 6.67
C TYR A 14 6.22 -4.98 5.65
N CYS A 15 5.54 -5.13 4.52
CA CYS A 15 5.88 -6.11 3.49
C CYS A 15 6.82 -5.56 2.42
N LYS A 16 7.06 -4.24 2.40
CA LYS A 16 7.77 -3.51 1.33
C LYS A 16 7.23 -3.77 -0.08
N CYS A 17 6.02 -4.32 -0.20
CA CYS A 17 5.36 -4.48 -1.48
C CYS A 17 4.88 -3.12 -1.98
N LEU A 18 4.87 -2.97 -3.30
CA LEU A 18 4.25 -1.84 -3.97
C LEU A 18 2.74 -1.84 -3.69
N LEU A 19 2.24 -0.77 -3.07
CA LEU A 19 0.81 -0.54 -2.94
C LEU A 19 0.31 -0.14 -4.31
N SER A 20 -0.55 -0.98 -4.87
CA SER A 20 -1.30 -0.59 -6.06
C SER A 20 -2.40 0.37 -5.63
N ASP A 21 -2.57 1.49 -6.35
CA ASP A 21 -3.64 2.48 -6.11
C ASP A 21 -5.06 1.86 -6.11
N TRP A 22 -5.22 0.70 -6.75
CA TRP A 22 -6.51 0.01 -6.92
C TRP A 22 -6.76 -1.13 -5.93
N LEU A 23 -5.71 -1.66 -5.30
CA LEU A 23 -5.77 -2.88 -4.49
C LEU A 23 -4.87 -2.70 -3.27
N PHE A 24 -5.40 -1.98 -2.28
CA PHE A 24 -4.79 -1.83 -0.97
C PHE A 24 -5.85 -1.95 0.13
N TRP A 25 -5.39 -2.40 1.29
CA TRP A 25 -6.19 -2.39 2.51
C TRP A 25 -5.92 -1.11 3.27
N ARG A 26 -6.96 -0.48 3.83
CA ARG A 26 -6.80 0.74 4.63
C ARG A 26 -7.15 0.46 6.07
N TRP A 27 -6.23 0.75 6.97
CA TRP A 27 -6.43 0.61 8.41
C TRP A 27 -5.83 1.81 9.13
N ASN A 28 -6.60 2.43 10.03
CA ASN A 28 -6.19 3.61 10.80
C ASN A 28 -5.52 4.74 9.97
N GLY A 29 -5.99 4.95 8.74
CA GLY A 29 -5.42 5.94 7.80
C GLY A 29 -4.18 5.47 7.01
N LYS A 30 -3.54 4.38 7.42
CA LYS A 30 -2.42 3.74 6.72
C LYS A 30 -2.91 2.79 5.62
N LYS A 31 -2.13 2.63 4.55
CA LYS A 31 -2.38 1.68 3.45
C LYS A 31 -1.49 0.44 3.59
N TYR A 32 -2.04 -0.73 3.28
CA TYR A 32 -1.39 -2.03 3.42
C TYR A 32 -1.56 -2.86 2.14
N CYS A 33 -0.51 -3.62 1.81
CA CYS A 33 -0.47 -4.47 0.62
C CYS A 33 -1.44 -5.67 0.72
N SER A 34 -1.67 -6.15 1.95
CA SER A 34 -2.46 -7.35 2.25
C SER A 34 -3.16 -7.19 3.59
N GLU A 35 -4.27 -7.91 3.77
CA GLU A 35 -4.99 -8.01 5.05
C GLU A 35 -4.05 -8.42 6.19
N SER A 36 -3.15 -9.38 5.97
CA SER A 36 -2.19 -9.84 6.98
C SER A 36 -1.29 -8.72 7.51
N CYS A 37 -0.92 -7.74 6.67
CA CYS A 37 -0.13 -6.58 7.12
C CYS A 37 -0.98 -5.60 7.93
N ALA A 38 -2.25 -5.40 7.55
CA ALA A 38 -3.18 -4.60 8.34
C ALA A 38 -3.49 -5.26 9.70
N GLU A 39 -3.67 -6.59 9.72
CA GLU A 39 -3.87 -7.38 10.94
C GLU A 39 -2.65 -7.38 11.85
N TYR A 40 -1.44 -7.33 11.28
CA TYR A 40 -0.21 -7.22 12.06
C TYR A 40 -0.10 -5.86 12.78
N ASP A 41 -0.52 -4.76 12.14
CA ASP A 41 -0.56 -3.42 12.75
C ASP A 41 -1.72 -3.26 13.76
N LYS A 42 -2.80 -4.03 13.62
CA LYS A 42 -3.91 -4.08 14.60
C LYS A 42 -3.51 -4.63 15.97
N LYS A 43 -2.42 -5.40 16.04
CA LYS A 43 -2.04 -6.19 17.22
C LYS A 43 -1.12 -5.40 18.15
#